data_AF-A0ABD5TQ93-F1
#
_entry.id   AF-A0ABD5TQ93-F1
#
_cell.length_a   1.000
_cell.length_b   1.000
_cell.length_c   1.000
_cell.angle_alpha   90.00
_cell.angle_beta   90.00
_cell.angle_gamma   90.00
#
_symmetry.space_group_name_H-M   'P 1'
#
loop_
_entity.id
_entity.type
_entity.pdbx_description
1 polymer ?
#
loop_
_entity_poly.entity_id
_entity_poly.type
_entity_poly.pdbx_seq_one_letter_code
_entity_poly.pdbx_strand_id
1 'polypeptide(L)'
;MMTTAEEPIARFTRWLRQRPNSIEFWELVLTDERLVWCYVGQSYRSMLLRADMGERDRALVDDRPLEDLLSLAEENFAVPLSDLEEIRLLEGTRFRRARLDIRWRPGGERGDADRYGGEMTLVGTSDAASHADLVADLADDPRLEHVDVSVESRGLPFR
;
A
#
# COMPACT_ATOMS: atom_id res chain seq x y z
N MET A 1 13.66 -19.65 -22.57
CA MET A 1 13.08 -19.70 -21.21
C MET A 1 12.03 -18.61 -21.20
N MET A 2 10.75 -18.96 -21.04
CA MET A 2 9.69 -17.96 -20.92
C MET A 2 9.73 -17.51 -19.46
N THR A 3 10.27 -16.33 -19.20
CA THR A 3 10.03 -15.61 -17.95
C THR A 3 8.54 -15.29 -17.96
N THR A 4 7.75 -16.00 -17.17
CA THR A 4 6.36 -15.60 -16.91
C THR A 4 6.42 -14.21 -16.32
N ALA A 5 5.76 -13.25 -16.96
CA ALA A 5 5.71 -11.89 -16.43
C ALA A 5 4.87 -11.91 -15.15
N GLU A 6 5.41 -11.33 -14.08
CA GLU A 6 4.71 -11.14 -12.81
C GLU A 6 3.40 -10.37 -13.03
N GLU A 7 2.28 -10.89 -12.52
CA GLU A 7 0.95 -10.35 -12.81
C GLU A 7 0.40 -9.53 -11.63
N PRO A 8 -0.10 -8.30 -11.86
CA PRO A 8 -0.72 -7.52 -10.81
C PRO A 8 -2.11 -8.09 -10.45
N ILE A 9 -2.31 -8.39 -9.17
CA ILE A 9 -3.57 -8.85 -8.59
C ILE A 9 -4.41 -7.65 -8.13
N ALA A 10 -3.79 -6.68 -7.45
CA ALA A 10 -4.48 -5.54 -6.89
C ALA A 10 -3.61 -4.28 -6.84
N ARG A 11 -4.25 -3.11 -6.91
CA ARG A 11 -3.60 -1.80 -6.72
C ARG A 11 -4.29 -1.02 -5.60
N PHE A 12 -3.52 -0.62 -4.60
CA PHE A 12 -3.98 0.23 -3.51
C PHE A 12 -3.50 1.64 -3.77
N THR A 13 -4.45 2.54 -4.02
CA THR A 13 -4.10 3.88 -4.49
C THR A 13 -4.42 5.00 -3.51
N ARG A 14 -3.61 6.06 -3.58
CA ARG A 14 -3.76 7.30 -2.82
C ARG A 14 -3.73 7.11 -1.31
N TRP A 15 -2.71 6.42 -0.82
CA TRP A 15 -2.46 6.20 0.60
C TRP A 15 -1.39 7.13 1.15
N LEU A 16 -1.44 7.41 2.45
CA LEU A 16 -0.42 8.19 3.13
C LEU A 16 -0.01 7.57 4.47
N ARG A 17 1.25 7.75 4.84
CA ARG A 17 1.76 7.42 6.17
C ARG A 17 2.04 8.72 6.93
N GLN A 18 1.49 8.81 8.14
CA GLN A 18 1.71 9.98 8.99
C GLN A 18 2.95 9.76 9.87
N ARG A 19 3.92 10.67 9.77
CA ARG A 19 5.08 10.76 10.66
C ARG A 19 4.94 12.00 11.54
N PRO A 20 5.71 12.11 12.65
CA PRO A 20 5.68 13.31 13.49
C PRO A 20 5.93 14.62 12.72
N ASN A 21 6.85 14.57 11.75
CA ASN A 21 7.35 15.77 11.04
C ASN A 21 7.03 15.80 9.53
N SER A 22 6.54 14.70 8.98
CA SER A 22 6.27 14.56 7.54
C SER A 22 5.03 13.70 7.28
N ILE A 23 4.56 13.74 6.05
CA ILE A 23 3.55 12.83 5.52
C ILE A 23 4.16 12.21 4.28
N GLU A 24 4.24 10.88 4.22
CA GLU A 24 4.71 10.12 3.06
C GLU A 24 3.49 9.67 2.25
N PHE A 25 3.59 9.67 0.92
CA PHE A 25 2.55 9.21 0.01
C PHE A 25 2.97 7.90 -0.64
N TRP A 26 2.03 6.95 -0.70
CA TRP A 26 2.29 5.58 -1.12
C TRP A 26 1.18 5.09 -2.04
N GLU A 27 1.60 4.33 -3.05
CA GLU A 27 0.76 3.45 -3.86
C GLU A 27 1.32 2.04 -3.67
N LEU A 28 0.46 1.02 -3.72
CA LEU A 28 0.91 -0.35 -3.55
C LEU A 28 0.38 -1.20 -4.70
N VAL A 29 1.24 -2.09 -5.18
CA VAL A 29 0.91 -3.05 -6.23
C VAL A 29 1.12 -4.44 -5.65
N LEU A 30 0.04 -5.16 -5.43
CA LEU A 30 0.05 -6.55 -5.04
C LEU A 30 0.08 -7.41 -6.31
N THR A 31 0.98 -8.37 -6.33
CA THR A 31 1.23 -9.26 -7.46
C THR A 31 1.14 -10.70 -6.99
N ASP A 32 1.23 -11.64 -7.91
CA ASP A 32 1.30 -13.07 -7.60
C ASP A 32 2.62 -13.50 -6.93
N GLU A 33 3.60 -12.61 -6.83
CA GLU A 33 4.89 -12.90 -6.19
C GLU A 33 5.21 -12.01 -4.97
N ARG A 34 4.68 -10.78 -4.89
CA ARG A 34 5.07 -9.78 -3.88
C ARG A 34 4.11 -8.61 -3.77
N LEU A 35 4.24 -7.87 -2.67
CA LEU A 35 3.66 -6.55 -2.48
C LEU A 35 4.73 -5.48 -2.71
N VAL A 36 4.58 -4.69 -3.76
CA VAL A 36 5.48 -3.58 -4.08
C VAL A 36 4.95 -2.29 -3.49
N TRP A 37 5.77 -1.62 -2.69
CA TRP A 37 5.51 -0.32 -2.08
C TRP A 37 6.14 0.77 -2.94
N CYS A 38 5.30 1.59 -3.56
CA CYS A 38 5.69 2.67 -4.45
C CYS A 38 5.55 4.01 -3.71
N TYR A 39 6.67 4.59 -3.34
CA TYR A 39 6.76 5.93 -2.80
C TYR A 39 6.47 6.97 -3.89
N VAL A 40 5.54 7.86 -3.58
CA VAL A 40 5.04 8.90 -4.49
C VAL A 40 5.44 10.30 -4.00
N GLY A 41 6.22 10.36 -2.93
CA GLY A 41 6.75 11.60 -2.40
C GLY A 41 6.35 11.84 -0.94
N GLN A 42 6.73 13.01 -0.44
CA GLN A 42 6.45 13.43 0.92
C GLN A 42 6.11 14.90 0.99
N SER A 43 5.35 15.26 2.02
CA SER A 43 5.17 16.65 2.41
C SER A 43 5.54 16.87 3.87
N TYR A 44 6.39 17.87 4.09
CA TYR A 44 6.75 18.37 5.41
C TYR A 44 5.67 19.31 5.93
N ARG A 45 5.35 19.24 7.23
CA ARG A 45 4.33 20.10 7.85
C ARG A 45 4.64 21.60 7.74
N SER A 46 5.91 21.98 7.48
CA SER A 46 6.36 23.36 7.34
C SER A 46 6.37 23.91 5.91
N MET A 47 6.17 23.10 4.87
CA MET A 47 6.24 23.55 3.47
C MET A 47 5.02 23.09 2.67
N LEU A 48 4.14 24.04 2.37
CA LEU A 48 2.96 23.95 1.50
C LEU A 48 3.35 23.82 0.01
N LEU A 49 4.15 22.81 -0.35
CA LEU A 49 4.45 22.47 -1.75
C LEU A 49 3.71 21.17 -2.12
N ARG A 50 2.37 21.21 -2.08
CA ARG A 50 1.53 20.01 -1.81
C ARG A 50 0.68 19.44 -2.94
N ALA A 51 0.55 20.07 -4.10
CA ALA A 51 -0.42 19.59 -5.10
C ALA A 51 0.25 18.85 -6.27
N ASP A 52 1.29 19.42 -6.87
CA ASP A 52 1.68 19.01 -8.22
C ASP A 52 2.68 17.84 -8.32
N MET A 53 3.47 17.55 -7.27
CA MET A 53 4.43 16.43 -7.31
C MET A 53 3.73 15.09 -7.11
N GLY A 54 2.87 14.98 -6.09
CA GLY A 54 2.20 13.72 -5.77
C GLY A 54 1.22 13.23 -6.84
N GLU A 55 0.74 14.09 -7.75
CA GLU A 55 -0.11 13.64 -8.87
C GLU A 55 0.71 13.19 -10.08
N ARG A 56 1.84 13.83 -10.36
CA ARG A 56 2.79 13.38 -11.40
C ARG A 56 3.43 12.04 -11.03
N ASP A 57 3.84 11.88 -9.78
CA ASP A 57 4.50 10.65 -9.33
C ASP A 57 3.52 9.47 -9.29
N ARG A 58 2.22 9.70 -9.06
CA ARG A 58 1.19 8.66 -9.23
C ARG A 58 1.01 8.21 -10.66
N ALA A 59 0.93 9.15 -11.60
CA ALA A 59 0.83 8.82 -13.02
C ALA A 59 2.05 7.99 -13.48
N LEU A 60 3.23 8.31 -12.96
CA LEU A 60 4.43 7.53 -13.21
C LEU A 60 4.36 6.10 -12.66
N VAL A 61 3.73 5.86 -11.51
CA VAL A 61 3.51 4.48 -11.00
C VAL A 61 2.49 3.73 -11.88
N ASP A 62 1.45 4.42 -12.35
CA ASP A 62 0.37 3.79 -13.14
C ASP A 62 0.85 3.36 -14.53
N ASP A 63 1.68 4.19 -15.18
CA ASP A 63 2.17 4.02 -16.56
C ASP A 63 3.41 3.10 -16.69
N ARG A 64 3.99 2.62 -15.58
CA ARG A 64 5.25 1.86 -15.60
C ARG A 64 5.05 0.35 -15.48
N PRO A 65 5.90 -0.46 -16.14
CA PRO A 65 5.92 -1.89 -15.92
C PRO A 65 6.45 -2.20 -14.51
N LEU A 66 5.95 -3.29 -13.93
CA LEU A 66 6.23 -3.72 -12.57
C LEU A 66 7.73 -3.90 -12.26
N GLU A 67 8.49 -4.36 -13.25
CA GLU A 67 9.95 -4.54 -13.18
C GLU A 67 10.72 -3.24 -12.94
N ASP A 68 10.16 -2.10 -13.36
CA ASP A 68 10.78 -0.78 -13.20
C ASP A 68 10.40 -0.11 -11.87
N LEU A 69 9.30 -0.51 -11.23
CA LEU A 69 8.73 0.21 -10.09
C LEU A 69 9.72 0.33 -8.93
N LEU A 70 10.48 -0.73 -8.61
CA LEU A 70 11.45 -0.70 -7.52
C LEU A 70 12.60 0.28 -7.75
N SER A 71 12.91 0.63 -8.99
CA SER A 71 13.99 1.57 -9.32
C SER A 71 13.54 3.02 -9.45
N LEU A 72 12.25 3.32 -9.32
CA LEU A 72 11.72 4.69 -9.45
C LEU A 72 12.11 5.60 -8.30
N ALA A 73 12.22 5.06 -7.08
CA ALA A 73 12.63 5.80 -5.90
C ALA A 73 13.42 4.89 -4.95
N GLU A 74 14.40 5.46 -4.25
CA GLU A 74 15.20 4.74 -3.25
C GLU A 74 14.33 4.26 -2.08
N GLU A 75 13.19 4.90 -1.86
CA GLU A 75 12.20 4.49 -0.88
C GLU A 75 11.30 3.35 -1.37
N ASN A 76 11.37 2.90 -2.62
CA ASN A 76 10.56 1.77 -3.05
C ASN A 76 11.13 0.48 -2.50
N PHE A 77 10.26 -0.42 -2.10
CA PHE A 77 10.65 -1.73 -1.60
C PHE A 77 9.57 -2.75 -1.91
N ALA A 78 9.92 -4.03 -1.85
CA ALA A 78 8.99 -5.13 -2.03
C ALA A 78 9.03 -6.05 -0.82
N VAL A 79 7.86 -6.59 -0.50
CA VAL A 79 7.68 -7.66 0.48
C VAL A 79 7.29 -8.92 -0.30
N PRO A 80 8.06 -10.02 -0.24
CA PRO A 80 7.66 -11.29 -0.86
C PRO A 80 6.27 -11.72 -0.38
N LEU A 81 5.46 -12.26 -1.29
CA LEU A 81 4.10 -12.69 -0.94
C LEU A 81 4.11 -13.74 0.17
N SER A 82 5.12 -14.61 0.18
CA SER A 82 5.35 -15.59 1.22
C SER A 82 5.57 -14.99 2.61
N ASP A 83 6.09 -13.77 2.69
CA ASP A 83 6.40 -13.09 3.95
C ASP A 83 5.25 -12.20 4.42
N LEU A 84 4.25 -11.94 3.56
CA LEU A 84 3.07 -11.18 3.91
C LEU A 84 2.21 -11.96 4.92
N GLU A 85 1.75 -11.27 5.96
CA GLU A 85 0.99 -11.89 7.07
C GLU A 85 -0.42 -11.31 7.19
N GLU A 86 -0.61 -10.01 6.96
CA GLU A 86 -1.90 -9.34 7.16
C GLU A 86 -2.12 -8.25 6.10
N ILE A 87 -3.32 -8.19 5.52
CA ILE A 87 -3.87 -7.03 4.82
C ILE A 87 -5.22 -6.71 5.47
N ARG A 88 -5.26 -5.67 6.30
CA ARG A 88 -6.46 -5.25 7.00
C ARG A 88 -6.91 -3.86 6.57
N LEU A 89 -8.11 -3.77 6.02
CA LEU A 89 -8.73 -2.51 5.65
C LEU A 89 -9.82 -2.14 6.66
N LEU A 90 -9.63 -1.02 7.36
CA LEU A 90 -10.67 -0.39 8.15
C LEU A 90 -11.32 0.72 7.31
N GLU A 91 -12.59 0.53 6.98
CA GLU A 91 -13.31 1.45 6.12
C GLU A 91 -13.39 2.86 6.70
N GLY A 92 -13.30 3.83 5.78
CA GLY A 92 -13.56 5.22 6.08
C GLY A 92 -15.04 5.46 6.33
N THR A 93 -15.34 6.51 7.09
CA THR A 93 -16.67 7.08 7.17
C THR A 93 -16.62 8.51 6.66
N ARG A 94 -17.79 9.18 6.55
CA ARG A 94 -17.86 10.59 6.19
C ARG A 94 -16.95 11.51 7.03
N PHE A 95 -16.63 11.12 8.28
CA PHE A 95 -15.86 11.94 9.22
C PHE A 95 -14.47 11.40 9.52
N ARG A 96 -14.13 10.19 9.05
CA ARG A 96 -12.84 9.56 9.32
C ARG A 96 -12.34 8.85 8.09
N ARG A 97 -11.07 9.10 7.74
CA ARG A 97 -10.41 8.43 6.62
C ARG A 97 -10.30 6.92 6.86
N ALA A 98 -10.29 6.17 5.76
CA ALA A 98 -9.97 4.75 5.76
C ALA A 98 -8.55 4.52 6.27
N ARG A 99 -8.29 3.34 6.81
CA ARG A 99 -6.98 2.92 7.30
C ARG A 99 -6.67 1.55 6.73
N LEU A 100 -5.46 1.40 6.22
CA LEU A 100 -4.93 0.14 5.70
C LEU A 100 -3.74 -0.25 6.58
N ASP A 101 -3.84 -1.39 7.23
CA ASP A 101 -2.78 -1.98 8.04
C ASP A 101 -2.22 -3.19 7.29
N ILE A 102 -0.90 -3.23 7.11
CA ILE A 102 -0.21 -4.31 6.44
C ILE A 102 0.92 -4.81 7.33
N ARG A 103 0.99 -6.13 7.53
CA ARG A 103 2.08 -6.79 8.27
C ARG A 103 2.77 -7.85 7.45
N TRP A 104 4.05 -8.04 7.73
CA TRP A 104 4.91 -9.03 7.11
C TRP A 104 6.04 -9.45 8.03
N ARG A 105 6.62 -10.62 7.74
CA ARG A 105 7.76 -11.14 8.48
C ARG A 105 9.01 -10.28 8.23
N PRO A 106 9.64 -9.71 9.28
CA PRO A 106 10.90 -9.01 9.15
C PRO A 106 12.05 -10.00 8.87
N GLY A 107 13.08 -9.55 8.12
CA GLY A 107 14.28 -10.35 7.84
C GLY A 107 14.26 -11.19 6.55
N GLY A 108 13.41 -10.85 5.57
CA GLY A 108 13.42 -11.45 4.22
C GLY A 108 14.65 -11.06 3.37
N GLU A 109 14.83 -11.70 2.20
CA GLU A 109 16.07 -11.68 1.40
C GLU A 109 16.50 -10.32 0.79
N ARG A 110 15.80 -9.20 1.04
CA ARG A 110 16.25 -7.85 0.64
C ARG A 110 15.89 -6.81 1.71
N GLY A 111 16.93 -6.26 2.34
CA GLY A 111 16.91 -5.56 3.63
C GLY A 111 16.33 -4.14 3.68
N ASP A 112 15.46 -3.73 2.75
CA ASP A 112 14.86 -2.40 2.76
C ASP A 112 13.50 -2.36 3.48
N ALA A 113 12.79 -3.49 3.56
CA ALA A 113 11.53 -3.60 4.30
C ALA A 113 11.74 -3.53 5.82
N ASP A 114 12.92 -3.95 6.30
CA ASP A 114 13.27 -4.02 7.72
C ASP A 114 13.26 -2.64 8.40
N ARG A 115 13.43 -1.55 7.65
CA ARG A 115 13.34 -0.18 8.19
C ARG A 115 11.96 0.18 8.75
N TYR A 116 10.94 -0.61 8.43
CA TYR A 116 9.58 -0.46 8.95
C TYR A 116 9.21 -1.50 10.01
N GLY A 117 10.12 -2.43 10.34
CA GLY A 117 9.93 -3.38 11.44
C GLY A 117 8.84 -4.42 11.21
N GLY A 118 8.47 -4.71 9.95
CA GLY A 118 7.46 -5.72 9.62
C GLY A 118 6.02 -5.23 9.62
N GLU A 119 5.77 -3.93 9.80
CA GLU A 119 4.42 -3.38 9.72
C GLU A 119 4.35 -1.95 9.21
N MET A 120 3.28 -1.64 8.49
CA MET A 120 2.95 -0.27 8.11
C MET A 120 1.45 0.00 8.17
N THR A 121 1.12 1.12 8.81
CA THR A 121 -0.22 1.71 8.80
C THR A 121 -0.27 2.87 7.83
N LEU A 122 -1.23 2.81 6.91
CA LEU A 122 -1.58 3.86 5.98
C LEU A 122 -2.98 4.41 6.25
N VAL A 123 -3.19 5.65 5.84
CA VAL A 123 -4.47 6.35 5.91
C VAL A 123 -4.84 6.79 4.49
N GLY A 124 -6.10 6.65 4.11
CA GLY A 124 -6.59 7.12 2.81
C GLY A 124 -6.43 8.64 2.67
N THR A 125 -6.09 9.11 1.48
CA THR A 125 -6.25 10.53 1.13
C THR A 125 -7.74 10.90 1.06
N SER A 126 -8.05 12.20 0.95
CA SER A 126 -9.44 12.67 0.77
C SER A 126 -10.07 12.17 -0.52
N ASP A 127 -9.24 11.87 -1.51
CA ASP A 127 -9.66 11.50 -2.87
C ASP A 127 -9.44 10.02 -3.15
N ALA A 128 -9.12 9.21 -2.12
CA ALA A 128 -9.00 7.78 -2.25
C ALA A 128 -10.39 7.16 -2.49
N ALA A 129 -10.51 6.34 -3.53
CA ALA A 129 -11.69 5.52 -3.73
C ALA A 129 -11.83 4.49 -2.59
N SER A 130 -13.03 3.92 -2.43
CA SER A 130 -13.18 2.76 -1.55
C SER A 130 -12.38 1.60 -2.12
N HIS A 131 -11.67 0.90 -1.25
CA HIS A 131 -10.94 -0.34 -1.57
C HIS A 131 -11.60 -1.56 -0.89
N ALA A 132 -12.84 -1.42 -0.39
CA ALA A 132 -13.53 -2.48 0.34
C ALA A 132 -13.78 -3.71 -0.54
N ASP A 133 -14.37 -3.52 -1.72
CA ASP A 133 -14.61 -4.62 -2.66
C ASP A 133 -13.29 -5.26 -3.11
N LEU A 134 -12.27 -4.44 -3.38
CA LEU A 134 -10.93 -4.92 -3.74
C LEU A 134 -10.35 -5.85 -2.66
N VAL A 135 -10.41 -5.46 -1.37
CA VAL A 135 -9.88 -6.28 -0.28
C VAL A 135 -10.76 -7.49 0.00
N ALA A 136 -12.07 -7.39 -0.21
CA ALA A 136 -12.96 -8.53 -0.12
C ALA A 136 -12.62 -9.59 -1.17
N ASP A 137 -12.37 -9.18 -2.42
CA ASP A 137 -11.96 -10.09 -3.50
C ASP A 137 -10.61 -10.77 -3.18
N LEU A 138 -9.68 -10.06 -2.54
CA LEU A 138 -8.40 -10.63 -2.10
C LEU A 138 -8.55 -11.70 -1.01
N ALA A 139 -9.56 -11.61 -0.16
CA ALA A 139 -9.82 -12.62 0.88
C ALA A 139 -10.23 -13.98 0.28
N ASP A 140 -10.74 -13.97 -0.94
CA ASP A 140 -11.12 -15.17 -1.69
C ASP A 140 -10.02 -15.64 -2.68
N ASP A 141 -8.87 -14.95 -2.76
CA ASP A 141 -7.76 -15.35 -3.66
C ASP A 141 -6.93 -16.50 -3.06
N PRO A 142 -6.81 -17.66 -3.75
CA PRO A 142 -6.08 -18.81 -3.23
C PRO A 142 -4.58 -18.56 -2.99
N ARG A 143 -3.98 -17.54 -3.63
CA ARG A 143 -2.58 -17.16 -3.42
C ARG A 143 -2.36 -16.47 -2.07
N LEU A 144 -3.44 -16.03 -1.42
CA LEU A 144 -3.43 -15.32 -0.15
C LEU A 144 -4.00 -16.15 1.01
N GLU A 145 -4.17 -17.47 0.85
CA GLU A 145 -4.69 -18.35 1.91
C GLU A 145 -3.86 -18.30 3.21
N HIS A 146 -2.58 -17.97 3.14
CA HIS A 146 -1.69 -17.81 4.29
C HIS A 146 -1.68 -16.39 4.89
N VAL A 147 -2.40 -15.45 4.29
CA VAL A 147 -2.45 -14.03 4.69
C VAL A 147 -3.80 -13.76 5.35
N ASP A 148 -3.80 -13.09 6.51
CA ASP A 148 -5.02 -12.60 7.13
C ASP A 148 -5.53 -11.37 6.38
N VAL A 149 -6.51 -11.58 5.48
CA VAL A 149 -7.13 -10.53 4.68
C VAL A 149 -8.52 -10.21 5.24
N SER A 150 -8.74 -8.95 5.64
CA SER A 150 -10.01 -8.56 6.24
C SER A 150 -10.45 -7.13 5.92
N VAL A 151 -11.76 -6.95 5.80
CA VAL A 151 -12.42 -5.63 5.75
C VAL A 151 -13.23 -5.44 7.01
N GLU A 152 -12.94 -4.36 7.72
CA GLU A 152 -13.67 -3.94 8.90
C GLU A 152 -14.45 -2.66 8.61
N SER A 153 -15.77 -2.72 8.82
CA SER A 153 -16.57 -1.52 8.89
C SER A 153 -16.47 -0.95 10.30
N ARG A 154 -16.24 0.37 10.40
CA ARG A 154 -16.43 1.06 11.68
C ARG A 154 -17.93 1.08 11.97
N GLY A 155 -18.40 0.06 12.69
CA GLY A 155 -19.75 0.07 13.25
C GLY A 155 -19.97 1.41 13.94
N LEU A 156 -20.99 2.15 13.48
CA LEU A 156 -21.48 3.28 14.24
C LEU A 156 -21.79 2.73 15.64
N PRO A 157 -21.30 3.35 16.73
CA PRO A 157 -21.89 3.06 18.04
C PRO A 157 -23.36 3.47 17.92
N PHE A 158 -24.24 2.49 17.76
CA PHE A 158 -25.67 2.74 17.74
C PHE A 158 -26.09 3.18 19.14
N ARG A 159 -26.68 4.39 19.15
CA ARG A 159 -27.67 4.93 20.09
C ARG A 159 -27.19 5.71 21.31
#